data_AF-A0A0U5JAW7-F1
#
_entry.id   AF-A0A0U5JAW7-F1
#
_cell.length_a   1.000
_cell.length_b   1.000
_cell.length_c   1.000
_cell.angle_alpha   90.00
_cell.angle_beta   90.00
_cell.angle_gamma   90.00
#
_symmetry.space_group_name_H-M   'P 1'
#
loop_
_entity.id
_entity.type
_entity.pdbx_description
1 polymer ?
#
loop_
_entity_poly.entity_id
_entity_poly.type
_entity_poly.pdbx_seq_one_letter_code
_entity_poly.pdbx_strand_id
1 'polypeptide(L)'
;MTKDSPHYQIYACLPFVELAQEASIQIGPVRFWPASKYTQYVEKEYHAAFEAYMASIGQIKAQSGEKKIKWINTIKLNLAGTTCLSISNYVPQSQREAVLIDSLYLLYFACIFRDLYYSNEIPSFNAFRKIIPSSLDFIQARQNWENLYINETYREETVCINLFDQEICKGLGKTLSAIYEENTPPMDSTIVHAYKRLIRSIRYLVDRFFQRFVNLVEKGLHFSEELFEPEDVIFLASSFEALFDINDKQVTADFKHKVRPLLHLKFSKPLEIFWKWVDDFYEVRRKIVHGGVTPDPLFRINPNFEISHILIGIKLFIYSAYYTLYSYHLLHSTHDDPYTPPDFKWIHPEEILLFFWTEESLLNKLKVYVKQAEEESKKEEVYADIYLLTSLFVSMYERYYSTPHNHEIRFIPTPLADIQHTGEQLIEHLDHATDHRLMKAIAPHFKRSLKKRLQEV
;
A
#
# COMPACT_ATOMS: atom_id res chain seq x y z
N MET A 1 39.64 -1.20 4.25
CA MET A 1 38.92 -0.88 5.51
C MET A 1 37.45 -1.17 5.27
N THR A 2 36.96 -2.31 5.77
CA THR A 2 35.53 -2.68 5.76
C THR A 2 35.17 -3.08 7.18
N LYS A 3 34.90 -2.08 8.02
CA LYS A 3 34.34 -2.24 9.37
C LYS A 3 32.86 -1.91 9.27
N ASP A 4 32.03 -2.87 8.89
CA ASP A 4 30.56 -2.75 9.00
C ASP A 4 29.95 -4.15 9.17
N SER A 5 30.28 -4.83 10.27
CA SER A 5 29.49 -5.96 10.82
C SER A 5 29.92 -6.33 12.24
N PRO A 6 29.44 -5.58 13.25
CA PRO A 6 29.11 -6.21 14.53
C PRO A 6 27.68 -5.86 15.02
N HIS A 7 26.83 -5.26 14.19
CA HIS A 7 25.57 -4.67 14.64
C HIS A 7 24.31 -5.51 14.40
N TYR A 8 24.37 -6.64 13.68
CA TYR A 8 23.19 -7.45 13.35
C TYR A 8 23.45 -8.93 13.60
N GLN A 9 22.44 -9.65 14.10
CA GLN A 9 22.46 -11.09 14.29
C GLN A 9 21.37 -11.75 13.45
N ILE A 10 21.72 -12.82 12.73
CA ILE A 10 20.73 -13.66 12.05
C ILE A 10 19.71 -14.18 13.05
N TYR A 11 18.43 -14.18 12.67
CA TYR A 11 17.33 -14.54 13.56
C TYR A 11 16.40 -15.59 12.96
N ALA A 12 16.05 -15.47 11.68
CA ALA A 12 15.14 -16.41 11.01
C ALA A 12 15.32 -16.41 9.48
N CYS A 13 14.65 -17.33 8.79
CA CYS A 13 14.52 -17.35 7.34
C CYS A 13 13.07 -17.60 6.88
N LEU A 14 12.74 -17.04 5.72
CA LEU A 14 11.48 -17.11 4.99
C LEU A 14 11.71 -18.01 3.76
N PRO A 15 11.28 -19.29 3.78
CA PRO A 15 11.66 -20.30 2.79
C PRO A 15 11.00 -20.11 1.41
N PHE A 16 9.98 -19.25 1.32
CA PHE A 16 9.19 -19.01 0.10
C PHE A 16 9.15 -17.52 -0.28
N VAL A 17 10.14 -16.73 0.15
CA VAL A 17 10.28 -15.32 -0.23
C VAL A 17 11.62 -15.13 -0.90
N GLU A 18 11.61 -14.66 -2.14
CA GLU A 18 12.79 -14.39 -2.96
C GLU A 18 13.01 -12.89 -3.13
N LEU A 19 14.26 -12.43 -2.94
CA LEU A 19 14.70 -11.08 -3.29
C LEU A 19 15.40 -11.12 -4.67
N ALA A 20 14.64 -11.04 -5.76
CA ALA A 20 15.18 -11.31 -7.10
C ALA A 20 16.19 -10.27 -7.59
N GLN A 21 15.91 -8.98 -7.39
CA GLN A 21 16.76 -7.90 -7.91
C GLN A 21 17.68 -7.30 -6.84
N GLU A 22 17.44 -7.60 -5.57
CA GLU A 22 18.02 -6.86 -4.45
C GLU A 22 19.15 -7.60 -3.75
N ALA A 23 20.14 -6.84 -3.28
CA ALA A 23 21.17 -7.39 -2.41
C ALA A 23 20.63 -7.66 -1.01
N SER A 24 19.86 -6.71 -0.47
CA SER A 24 19.18 -6.81 0.81
C SER A 24 18.19 -5.65 0.94
N ILE A 25 17.10 -5.87 1.68
CA ILE A 25 16.15 -4.81 2.06
C ILE A 25 16.34 -4.53 3.54
N GLN A 26 16.54 -3.27 3.91
CA GLN A 26 16.63 -2.86 5.31
C GLN A 26 15.43 -2.01 5.70
N ILE A 27 14.74 -2.42 6.77
CA ILE A 27 13.63 -1.70 7.39
C ILE A 27 14.01 -1.47 8.86
N GLY A 28 14.70 -0.36 9.10
CA GLY A 28 15.14 0.04 10.44
C GLY A 28 16.12 -0.97 11.04
N PRO A 29 15.80 -1.59 12.19
CA PRO A 29 16.65 -2.57 12.87
C PRO A 29 16.60 -3.96 12.24
N VAL A 30 15.83 -4.19 11.16
CA VAL A 30 15.72 -5.49 10.50
C VAL A 30 16.29 -5.41 9.09
N ARG A 31 17.12 -6.40 8.75
CA ARG A 31 17.69 -6.55 7.41
C ARG A 31 17.28 -7.90 6.83
N PHE A 32 16.60 -7.87 5.69
CA PHE A 32 16.26 -9.01 4.87
C PHE A 32 17.32 -9.21 3.78
N TRP A 33 17.79 -10.42 3.58
CA TRP A 33 18.86 -10.73 2.64
C TRP A 33 18.72 -12.16 2.10
N PRO A 34 19.11 -12.44 0.85
CA PRO A 34 18.93 -13.75 0.25
C PRO A 34 19.89 -14.78 0.87
N ALA A 35 19.39 -15.97 1.22
CA ALA A 35 20.19 -17.02 1.85
C ALA A 35 21.39 -17.46 0.99
N SER A 36 21.29 -17.32 -0.34
CA SER A 36 22.39 -17.55 -1.28
C SER A 36 23.61 -16.64 -1.06
N LYS A 37 23.45 -15.50 -0.37
CA LYS A 37 24.53 -14.53 -0.04
C LYS A 37 25.00 -14.63 1.41
N TYR A 38 24.74 -15.75 2.10
CA TYR A 38 25.04 -15.91 3.54
C TYR A 38 26.49 -15.57 3.92
N THR A 39 27.47 -15.77 3.03
CA THR A 39 28.88 -15.44 3.29
C THR A 39 29.13 -13.96 3.59
N GLN A 40 28.20 -13.07 3.21
CA GLN A 40 28.26 -11.63 3.46
C GLN A 40 27.62 -11.22 4.79
N TYR A 41 26.72 -12.03 5.33
CA TYR A 41 25.86 -11.66 6.47
C TYR A 41 26.05 -12.53 7.71
N VAL A 42 26.64 -13.72 7.55
CA VAL A 42 26.95 -14.66 8.63
C VAL A 42 28.46 -14.64 8.87
N GLU A 43 28.89 -14.75 10.13
CA GLU A 43 30.33 -14.76 10.45
C GLU A 43 30.99 -16.04 9.92
N LYS A 44 32.26 -15.92 9.49
CA LYS A 44 32.98 -16.99 8.76
C LYS A 44 33.01 -18.33 9.50
N GLU A 45 33.10 -18.31 10.81
CA GLU A 45 33.14 -19.51 11.65
C GLU A 45 31.82 -20.31 11.64
N TYR A 46 30.70 -19.70 11.29
CA TYR A 46 29.39 -20.37 11.21
C TYR A 46 28.98 -20.78 9.79
N HIS A 47 29.79 -20.48 8.77
CA HIS A 47 29.45 -20.74 7.36
C HIS A 47 29.11 -22.21 7.10
N ALA A 48 29.96 -23.14 7.56
CA ALA A 48 29.73 -24.57 7.37
C ALA A 48 28.47 -25.08 8.11
N ALA A 49 28.21 -24.55 9.31
CA ALA A 49 27.01 -24.90 10.07
C ALA A 49 25.74 -24.38 9.38
N PHE A 50 25.79 -23.16 8.85
CA PHE A 50 24.69 -22.56 8.09
C PHE A 50 24.40 -23.34 6.80
N GLU A 51 25.42 -23.73 6.03
CA GLU A 51 25.23 -24.54 4.82
C GLU A 51 24.57 -25.89 5.13
N ALA A 52 25.03 -26.58 6.17
CA ALA A 52 24.44 -27.84 6.61
C ALA A 52 22.99 -27.65 7.09
N TYR A 53 22.72 -26.58 7.83
CA TYR A 53 21.39 -26.19 8.27
C TYR A 53 20.44 -25.99 7.08
N MET A 54 20.82 -25.13 6.12
CA MET A 54 20.00 -24.85 4.94
C MET A 54 19.77 -26.09 4.08
N ALA A 55 20.75 -26.99 3.98
CA ALA A 55 20.59 -28.26 3.27
C ALA A 55 19.60 -29.22 3.94
N SER A 56 19.41 -29.11 5.26
CA SER A 56 18.41 -29.86 6.03
C SER A 56 17.02 -29.23 5.88
N ILE A 57 16.88 -27.95 6.25
CA ILE A 57 15.58 -27.27 6.27
C ILE A 57 15.01 -27.00 4.88
N GLY A 58 15.86 -26.99 3.85
CA GLY A 58 15.47 -26.87 2.46
C GLY A 58 14.81 -28.14 1.90
N GLN A 59 14.58 -29.18 2.68
CA GLN A 59 13.91 -30.40 2.21
C GLN A 59 12.40 -30.28 2.42
N ILE A 60 11.63 -30.35 1.33
CA ILE A 60 10.19 -30.56 1.39
C ILE A 60 9.92 -32.06 1.36
N LYS A 61 9.07 -32.54 2.27
CA LYS A 61 8.76 -33.96 2.43
C LYS A 61 7.25 -34.20 2.51
N ALA A 62 6.79 -35.25 1.84
CA ALA A 62 5.42 -35.74 1.97
C ALA A 62 5.36 -36.99 2.86
N GLN A 63 4.25 -37.14 3.59
CA GLN A 63 3.98 -38.37 4.33
C GLN A 63 3.55 -39.47 3.35
N SER A 64 4.18 -40.63 3.46
CA SER A 64 3.86 -41.85 2.73
C SER A 64 3.47 -42.96 3.70
N GLY A 65 2.33 -43.58 3.42
CA GLY A 65 1.80 -44.74 4.16
C GLY A 65 0.80 -44.39 5.26
N GLU A 66 -0.27 -45.19 5.34
CA GLU A 66 -1.38 -45.01 6.28
C GLU A 66 -1.10 -45.55 7.69
N LYS A 67 -0.17 -46.51 7.86
CA LYS A 67 0.07 -47.23 9.13
C LYS A 67 1.42 -46.98 9.79
N LYS A 68 2.42 -46.51 9.04
CA LYS A 68 3.74 -46.09 9.55
C LYS A 68 4.18 -44.86 8.77
N ILE A 69 4.41 -43.75 9.47
CA ILE A 69 4.88 -42.50 8.86
C ILE A 69 6.24 -42.76 8.21
N LYS A 70 6.28 -42.75 6.88
CA LYS A 70 7.53 -42.67 6.10
C LYS A 70 7.55 -41.33 5.38
N TRP A 71 8.64 -40.60 5.51
CA TRP A 71 8.82 -39.32 4.80
C TRP A 71 9.53 -39.55 3.48
N ILE A 72 8.97 -39.00 2.39
CA ILE A 72 9.60 -39.02 1.06
C ILE A 72 9.95 -37.59 0.71
N ASN A 73 11.21 -37.36 0.31
CA ASN A 73 11.65 -36.08 -0.20
C ASN A 73 10.99 -35.81 -1.56
N THR A 74 10.28 -34.70 -1.66
CA THR A 74 9.56 -34.30 -2.88
C THR A 74 10.35 -33.25 -3.64
N ILE A 75 10.83 -32.21 -2.94
CA ILE A 75 11.49 -31.05 -3.52
C ILE A 75 12.61 -30.57 -2.60
N LYS A 76 13.66 -29.98 -3.19
CA LYS A 76 14.67 -29.21 -2.46
C LYS A 76 14.47 -27.72 -2.76
N LEU A 77 14.32 -26.91 -1.72
CA LEU A 77 14.27 -25.46 -1.81
C LEU A 77 15.61 -24.91 -2.31
N ASN A 78 15.50 -23.93 -3.21
CA ASN A 78 16.64 -23.18 -3.67
C ASN A 78 17.00 -22.08 -2.65
N LEU A 79 18.29 -21.92 -2.32
CA LEU A 79 18.77 -20.83 -1.46
C LEU A 79 18.43 -19.45 -2.02
N ALA A 80 18.34 -19.30 -3.34
CA ALA A 80 17.91 -18.06 -3.97
C ALA A 80 16.43 -17.73 -3.65
N GLY A 81 15.60 -18.76 -3.52
CA GLY A 81 14.18 -18.63 -3.17
C GLY A 81 13.91 -18.47 -1.66
N THR A 82 14.96 -18.34 -0.85
CA THR A 82 14.86 -18.19 0.60
C THR A 82 15.49 -16.87 1.05
N THR A 83 14.75 -16.08 1.80
CA THR A 83 15.21 -14.82 2.38
C THR A 83 15.47 -15.01 3.86
N CYS A 84 16.68 -14.75 4.31
CA CYS A 84 17.00 -14.70 5.73
C CYS A 84 16.88 -13.28 6.27
N LEU A 85 16.71 -13.18 7.58
CA LEU A 85 16.55 -11.90 8.26
C LEU A 85 17.47 -11.82 9.47
N SER A 86 18.08 -10.66 9.63
CA SER A 86 18.92 -10.31 10.77
C SER A 86 18.34 -9.12 11.52
N ILE A 87 18.45 -9.15 12.85
CA ILE A 87 17.98 -8.09 13.75
C ILE A 87 19.17 -7.40 14.38
N SER A 88 19.09 -6.07 14.48
CA SER A 88 20.05 -5.20 15.15
C SER A 88 20.28 -5.63 16.61
N ASN A 89 21.53 -5.60 17.06
CA ASN A 89 21.90 -5.87 18.45
C ASN A 89 21.39 -4.80 19.43
N TYR A 90 20.95 -3.66 18.91
CA TYR A 90 20.33 -2.59 19.69
C TYR A 90 18.85 -2.85 20.03
N VAL A 91 18.26 -3.91 19.48
CA VAL A 91 16.91 -4.35 19.86
C VAL A 91 17.01 -5.32 21.04
N PRO A 92 16.32 -5.05 22.17
CA PRO A 92 16.30 -5.93 23.33
C PRO A 92 15.79 -7.31 22.97
N GLN A 93 16.37 -8.35 23.56
CA GLN A 93 15.99 -9.74 23.30
C GLN A 93 14.48 -10.00 23.50
N SER A 94 13.88 -9.35 24.51
CA SER A 94 12.44 -9.44 24.81
C SER A 94 11.54 -8.83 23.74
N GLN A 95 12.08 -8.00 22.84
CA GLN A 95 11.34 -7.31 21.77
C GLN A 95 11.61 -7.89 20.38
N ARG A 96 12.55 -8.85 20.25
CA ARG A 96 12.98 -9.38 18.94
C ARG A 96 11.87 -10.10 18.17
N GLU A 97 10.96 -10.77 18.87
CA GLU A 97 9.80 -11.38 18.22
C GLU A 97 8.81 -10.33 17.71
N ALA A 98 8.55 -9.28 18.51
CA ALA A 98 7.65 -8.20 18.12
C ALA A 98 8.17 -7.44 16.89
N VAL A 99 9.47 -7.09 16.88
CA VAL A 99 10.08 -6.42 15.71
C VAL A 99 10.11 -7.31 14.48
N LEU A 100 10.30 -8.63 14.64
CA LEU A 100 10.20 -9.59 13.54
C LEU A 100 8.81 -9.51 12.92
N ILE A 101 7.76 -9.70 13.73
CA ILE A 101 6.37 -9.72 13.25
C ILE A 101 6.07 -8.41 12.54
N ASP A 102 6.30 -7.27 13.19
CA ASP A 102 6.00 -5.97 12.60
C ASP A 102 6.78 -5.75 11.30
N SER A 103 8.06 -6.11 11.24
CA SER A 103 8.87 -5.96 10.02
C SER A 103 8.36 -6.80 8.84
N LEU A 104 7.76 -7.97 9.07
CA LEU A 104 7.16 -8.80 8.01
C LEU A 104 5.92 -8.15 7.41
N TYR A 105 5.05 -7.60 8.27
CA TYR A 105 3.89 -6.82 7.83
C TYR A 105 4.30 -5.59 7.02
N LEU A 106 5.33 -4.87 7.49
CA LEU A 106 5.85 -3.69 6.80
C LEU A 106 6.54 -4.05 5.48
N LEU A 107 7.32 -5.13 5.43
CA LEU A 107 7.95 -5.61 4.21
C LEU A 107 6.90 -5.95 3.16
N TYR A 108 5.89 -6.73 3.53
CA TYR A 108 4.82 -7.09 2.62
C TYR A 108 4.06 -5.85 2.13
N PHE A 109 3.67 -4.94 3.03
CA PHE A 109 3.04 -3.68 2.64
C PHE A 109 3.89 -2.87 1.64
N ALA A 110 5.20 -2.75 1.90
CA ALA A 110 6.13 -2.04 1.02
C ALA A 110 6.33 -2.72 -0.35
N CYS A 111 5.99 -4.00 -0.49
CA CYS A 111 6.04 -4.72 -1.76
C CYS A 111 4.73 -4.60 -2.54
N ILE A 112 3.57 -4.57 -1.87
CA ILE A 112 2.27 -4.72 -2.52
C ILE A 112 1.49 -3.42 -2.68
N PHE A 113 1.88 -2.34 -1.99
CA PHE A 113 1.07 -1.11 -1.94
C PHE A 113 0.76 -0.57 -3.34
N ARG A 114 1.72 -0.65 -4.27
CA ARG A 114 1.55 -0.13 -5.63
C ARG A 114 0.53 -0.94 -6.40
N ASP A 115 0.58 -2.25 -6.26
CA ASP A 115 -0.33 -3.15 -6.96
C ASP A 115 -1.75 -2.96 -6.39
N LEU A 116 -1.90 -2.86 -5.07
CA LEU A 116 -3.16 -2.47 -4.42
C LEU A 116 -3.67 -1.09 -4.84
N TYR A 117 -2.77 -0.14 -5.10
CA TYR A 117 -3.13 1.23 -5.40
C TYR A 117 -3.49 1.45 -6.86
N TYR A 118 -2.93 0.68 -7.81
CA TYR A 118 -3.14 0.89 -9.25
C TYR A 118 -3.69 -0.30 -10.02
N SER A 119 -3.25 -1.52 -9.75
CA SER A 119 -3.60 -2.72 -10.54
C SER A 119 -4.60 -3.64 -9.85
N ASN A 120 -4.90 -3.37 -8.57
CA ASN A 120 -5.75 -4.17 -7.69
C ASN A 120 -5.34 -5.65 -7.59
N GLU A 121 -4.11 -5.98 -7.98
CA GLU A 121 -3.57 -7.33 -7.82
C GLU A 121 -3.13 -7.56 -6.39
N ILE A 122 -3.43 -8.76 -5.86
CA ILE A 122 -3.17 -9.10 -4.46
C ILE A 122 -2.37 -10.39 -4.41
N PRO A 123 -1.05 -10.30 -4.24
CA PRO A 123 -0.25 -11.48 -3.94
C PRO A 123 -0.59 -11.99 -2.54
N SER A 124 -0.47 -13.30 -2.30
CA SER A 124 -0.79 -13.89 -0.99
C SER A 124 0.27 -13.56 0.06
N PHE A 125 -0.16 -13.17 1.27
CA PHE A 125 0.73 -12.98 2.42
C PHE A 125 1.23 -14.31 3.02
N ASN A 126 0.70 -15.46 2.61
CA ASN A 126 0.97 -16.75 3.24
C ASN A 126 2.46 -17.13 3.26
N ALA A 127 3.20 -16.82 2.19
CA ALA A 127 4.63 -17.08 2.10
C ALA A 127 5.45 -16.37 3.20
N PHE A 128 5.08 -15.13 3.55
CA PHE A 128 5.77 -14.32 4.56
C PHE A 128 5.55 -14.83 5.99
N ARG A 129 4.52 -15.67 6.21
CA ARG A 129 4.19 -16.26 7.52
C ARG A 129 4.90 -17.58 7.79
N LYS A 130 5.48 -18.21 6.78
CA LYS A 130 6.29 -19.42 6.95
C LYS A 130 7.67 -18.96 7.43
N ILE A 131 7.95 -19.07 8.73
CA ILE A 131 9.19 -18.60 9.33
C ILE A 131 9.93 -19.79 9.92
N ILE A 132 11.23 -19.89 9.65
CA ILE A 132 12.10 -20.90 10.23
C ILE A 132 13.11 -20.21 11.16
N PRO A 133 13.27 -20.65 12.42
CA PRO A 133 14.28 -20.08 13.32
C PRO A 133 15.69 -20.30 12.80
N SER A 134 16.52 -19.26 12.82
CA SER A 134 17.88 -19.27 12.28
C SER A 134 18.86 -18.48 13.14
N SER A 135 18.59 -18.33 14.44
CA SER A 135 19.57 -17.75 15.36
C SER A 135 20.84 -18.60 15.41
N LEU A 136 21.98 -17.98 15.74
CA LEU A 136 23.27 -18.69 15.78
C LEU A 136 23.23 -19.89 16.74
N ASP A 137 22.70 -19.72 17.95
CA ASP A 137 22.54 -20.82 18.92
C ASP A 137 21.70 -21.97 18.35
N PHE A 138 20.65 -21.64 17.58
CA PHE A 138 19.81 -22.65 16.94
C PHE A 138 20.58 -23.41 15.85
N ILE A 139 21.32 -22.70 15.00
CA ILE A 139 22.12 -23.29 13.91
C ILE A 139 23.28 -24.13 14.45
N GLN A 140 23.94 -23.70 15.52
CA GLN A 140 25.07 -24.44 16.09
C GLN A 140 24.64 -25.75 16.76
N ALA A 141 23.48 -25.77 17.41
CA ALA A 141 22.94 -26.96 18.03
C ALA A 141 22.28 -27.87 16.97
N ARG A 142 23.08 -28.65 16.24
CA ARG A 142 22.64 -29.54 15.13
C ARG A 142 21.40 -30.38 15.44
N GLN A 143 21.27 -30.86 16.68
CA GLN A 143 20.11 -31.60 17.18
C GLN A 143 18.76 -30.87 16.97
N ASN A 144 18.77 -29.54 16.89
CA ASN A 144 17.58 -28.71 16.73
C ASN A 144 16.98 -28.79 15.31
N TRP A 145 17.79 -29.06 14.30
CA TRP A 145 17.38 -28.90 12.89
C TRP A 145 17.76 -30.05 11.96
N GLU A 146 18.58 -31.00 12.41
CA GLU A 146 18.99 -32.15 11.58
C GLU A 146 17.81 -32.99 11.09
N ASN A 147 16.68 -32.94 11.80
CA ASN A 147 15.43 -33.58 11.41
C ASN A 147 14.30 -32.59 11.07
N LEU A 148 14.62 -31.29 10.93
CA LEU A 148 13.65 -30.27 10.56
C LEU A 148 13.48 -30.26 9.03
N TYR A 149 12.24 -30.37 8.58
CA TYR A 149 11.86 -30.34 7.16
C TYR A 149 10.51 -29.63 7.02
N ILE A 150 10.20 -29.20 5.80
CA ILE A 150 8.90 -28.61 5.49
C ILE A 150 7.99 -29.72 4.99
N ASN A 151 6.83 -29.89 5.63
CA ASN A 151 5.81 -30.83 5.13
C ASN A 151 5.24 -30.30 3.81
N GLU A 152 5.02 -31.16 2.82
CA GLU A 152 4.41 -30.81 1.53
C GLU A 152 3.07 -30.08 1.73
N THR A 153 2.31 -30.39 2.78
CA THR A 153 1.05 -29.70 3.11
C THR A 153 1.24 -28.23 3.51
N TYR A 154 2.46 -27.81 3.83
CA TYR A 154 2.81 -26.42 4.19
C TYR A 154 3.60 -25.72 3.08
N ARG A 155 3.76 -26.35 1.93
CA ARG A 155 4.39 -25.75 0.76
C ARG A 155 3.57 -24.56 0.28
N GLU A 156 4.27 -23.51 -0.11
CA GLU A 156 3.69 -22.33 -0.76
C GLU A 156 4.43 -22.07 -2.08
N GLU A 157 3.81 -21.29 -2.95
CA GLU A 157 4.51 -20.70 -4.09
C GLU A 157 5.52 -19.67 -3.57
N THR A 158 6.72 -19.66 -4.17
CA THR A 158 7.74 -18.67 -3.84
C THR A 158 7.29 -17.30 -4.35
N VAL A 159 7.07 -16.36 -3.44
CA VAL A 159 6.77 -14.96 -3.78
C VAL A 159 8.08 -14.24 -4.10
N CYS A 160 8.12 -13.61 -5.27
CA CYS A 160 9.28 -12.91 -5.76
C CYS A 160 9.13 -11.40 -5.57
N ILE A 161 9.95 -10.82 -4.69
CA ILE A 161 10.00 -9.36 -4.47
C ILE A 161 10.85 -8.75 -5.59
N ASN A 162 10.16 -8.26 -6.61
CA ASN A 162 10.78 -7.59 -7.76
C ASN A 162 10.87 -6.08 -7.57
N LEU A 163 9.94 -5.51 -6.83
CA LEU A 163 9.76 -4.07 -6.68
C LEU A 163 9.32 -3.77 -5.26
N PHE A 164 9.91 -2.73 -4.67
CA PHE A 164 9.49 -2.15 -3.41
C PHE A 164 9.90 -0.68 -3.39
N ASP A 165 9.20 0.15 -2.63
CA ASP A 165 9.57 1.55 -2.50
C ASP A 165 10.62 1.73 -1.38
N GLN A 166 11.83 2.13 -1.78
CA GLN A 166 12.92 2.40 -0.84
C GLN A 166 12.61 3.58 0.09
N GLU A 167 11.84 4.57 -0.36
CA GLU A 167 11.49 5.72 0.47
C GLU A 167 10.56 5.27 1.60
N ILE A 168 9.49 4.52 1.28
CA ILE A 168 8.60 4.02 2.33
C ILE A 168 9.32 3.06 3.27
N CYS A 169 10.19 2.17 2.76
CA CYS A 169 11.01 1.31 3.62
C CYS A 169 11.90 2.10 4.58
N LYS A 170 12.47 3.23 4.14
CA LYS A 170 13.25 4.12 5.01
C LYS A 170 12.36 4.79 6.06
N GLY A 171 11.19 5.31 5.66
CA GLY A 171 10.24 5.95 6.58
C GLY A 171 9.76 4.97 7.65
N LEU A 172 9.26 3.81 7.23
CA LEU A 172 8.84 2.71 8.11
C LEU A 172 10.00 2.18 8.95
N GLY A 173 11.21 2.11 8.39
CA GLY A 173 12.40 1.73 9.13
C GLY A 173 12.71 2.67 10.29
N LYS A 174 12.62 3.99 10.07
CA LYS A 174 12.77 4.98 11.15
C LYS A 174 11.71 4.80 12.23
N THR A 175 10.46 4.46 11.86
CA THR A 175 9.41 4.17 12.87
C THR A 175 9.75 2.94 13.71
N LEU A 176 10.23 1.85 13.10
CA LEU A 176 10.63 0.65 13.85
C LEU A 176 11.81 0.94 14.78
N SER A 177 12.84 1.63 14.30
CA SER A 177 14.00 2.00 15.12
C SER A 177 13.57 2.79 16.35
N ALA A 178 12.75 3.83 16.18
CA ALA A 178 12.26 4.65 17.29
C ALA A 178 11.40 3.88 18.33
N ILE A 179 10.78 2.76 17.95
CA ILE A 179 9.97 1.93 18.86
C ILE A 179 10.82 0.91 19.60
N TYR A 180 11.81 0.32 18.93
CA TYR A 180 12.44 -0.93 19.35
C TYR A 180 13.95 -0.83 19.66
N GLU A 181 14.68 0.15 19.13
CA GLU A 181 16.11 0.29 19.39
C GLU A 181 16.38 1.16 20.63
N GLU A 182 17.28 0.70 21.51
CA GLU A 182 17.65 1.42 22.74
C GLU A 182 18.60 2.61 22.50
N ASN A 183 19.28 2.63 21.35
CA ASN A 183 20.28 3.65 21.01
C ASN A 183 19.69 4.85 20.25
N THR A 184 18.39 4.84 19.96
CA THR A 184 17.71 5.97 19.34
C THR A 184 17.58 7.13 20.34
N PRO A 185 17.79 8.40 19.93
CA PRO A 185 17.59 9.54 20.81
C PRO A 185 16.19 9.52 21.44
N PRO A 186 16.07 9.89 22.73
CA PRO A 186 14.77 9.91 23.40
C PRO A 186 13.81 10.80 22.63
N MET A 187 12.73 10.17 22.16
CA MET A 187 11.71 10.79 21.35
C MET A 187 10.47 11.05 22.20
N ASP A 188 9.67 12.05 21.85
CA ASP A 188 8.40 12.30 22.51
C ASP A 188 7.53 11.04 22.48
N SER A 189 7.01 10.64 23.65
CA SER A 189 6.18 9.45 23.81
C SER A 189 4.94 9.51 22.92
N THR A 190 4.39 10.70 22.67
CA THR A 190 3.24 10.89 21.78
C THR A 190 3.56 10.47 20.34
N ILE A 191 4.78 10.76 19.87
CA ILE A 191 5.22 10.40 18.52
C ILE A 191 5.50 8.89 18.44
N VAL A 192 6.14 8.31 19.46
CA VAL A 192 6.34 6.85 19.53
C VAL A 192 4.99 6.11 19.53
N HIS A 193 3.99 6.62 20.23
CA HIS A 193 2.63 6.07 20.18
C HIS A 193 2.00 6.19 18.78
N ALA A 194 2.19 7.32 18.10
CA ALA A 194 1.73 7.47 16.72
C ALA A 194 2.42 6.49 15.76
N TYR A 195 3.71 6.23 15.92
CA TYR A 195 4.43 5.22 15.13
C TYR A 195 3.89 3.81 15.38
N LYS A 196 3.62 3.45 16.65
CA LYS A 196 2.96 2.18 16.99
C LYS A 196 1.58 2.05 16.33
N ARG A 197 0.81 3.14 16.29
CA ARG A 197 -0.49 3.20 15.61
C ARG A 197 -0.37 3.00 14.11
N LEU A 198 0.60 3.65 13.46
CA LEU A 198 0.89 3.44 12.03
C LEU A 198 1.18 1.97 11.73
N ILE A 199 2.10 1.34 12.45
CA ILE A 199 2.43 -0.07 12.24
C ILE A 199 1.20 -0.96 12.46
N ARG A 200 0.45 -0.73 13.54
CA ARG A 200 -0.79 -1.47 13.83
C ARG A 200 -1.83 -1.31 12.72
N SER A 201 -1.98 -0.11 12.18
CA SER A 201 -2.92 0.14 11.08
C SER A 201 -2.57 -0.64 9.80
N ILE A 202 -1.27 -0.72 9.48
CA ILE A 202 -0.75 -1.52 8.37
C ILE A 202 -1.00 -3.01 8.63
N ARG A 203 -0.80 -3.47 9.87
CA ARG A 203 -1.11 -4.85 10.25
C ARG A 203 -2.57 -5.21 9.99
N TYR A 204 -3.51 -4.37 10.45
CA TYR A 204 -4.93 -4.60 10.17
C TYR A 204 -5.24 -4.64 8.67
N LEU A 205 -4.60 -3.79 7.85
CA LEU A 205 -4.81 -3.83 6.40
C LEU A 205 -4.31 -5.17 5.86
N VAL A 206 -3.12 -5.58 6.25
CA VAL A 206 -2.48 -6.79 5.73
C VAL A 206 -3.17 -8.07 6.22
N ASP A 207 -3.72 -8.06 7.44
CA ASP A 207 -4.47 -9.19 8.01
C ASP A 207 -5.69 -9.57 7.17
N ARG A 208 -6.26 -8.65 6.38
CA ARG A 208 -7.32 -9.01 5.42
C ARG A 208 -6.86 -10.04 4.39
N PHE A 209 -5.58 -10.06 4.04
CA PHE A 209 -5.02 -10.96 3.02
C PHE A 209 -4.72 -12.35 3.58
N PHE A 210 -5.03 -12.60 4.85
CA PHE A 210 -4.71 -13.83 5.57
C PHE A 210 -5.62 -15.01 5.18
N GLN A 211 -6.77 -14.77 4.56
CA GLN A 211 -7.76 -15.80 4.22
C GLN A 211 -8.44 -15.61 2.86
N ARG A 212 -7.76 -15.03 1.87
CA ARG A 212 -8.28 -15.19 0.50
C ARG A 212 -8.30 -16.66 0.19
N PHE A 213 -9.48 -17.20 -0.12
CA PHE A 213 -9.61 -18.57 -0.55
C PHE A 213 -8.73 -18.76 -1.79
N VAL A 214 -7.60 -19.43 -1.62
CA VAL A 214 -6.74 -19.80 -2.75
C VAL A 214 -7.38 -21.04 -3.37
N ASN A 215 -7.76 -20.96 -4.64
CA ASN A 215 -8.17 -22.15 -5.39
C ASN A 215 -6.95 -23.04 -5.59
N LEU A 216 -6.67 -23.92 -4.63
CA LEU A 216 -5.43 -24.70 -4.62
C LEU A 216 -5.37 -25.79 -5.70
N VAL A 217 -6.40 -25.93 -6.52
CA VAL A 217 -6.38 -26.78 -7.71
C VAL A 217 -7.37 -26.19 -8.71
N GLU A 218 -7.09 -26.25 -10.02
CA GLU A 218 -8.04 -26.01 -11.13
C GLU A 218 -9.24 -26.99 -11.13
N LYS A 219 -9.78 -27.36 -9.96
CA LYS A 219 -10.93 -28.22 -9.75
C LYS A 219 -12.18 -27.38 -9.54
N GLY A 220 -12.59 -26.66 -10.57
CA GLY A 220 -14.00 -26.28 -10.80
C GLY A 220 -14.71 -25.41 -9.75
N LEU A 221 -14.03 -24.91 -8.72
CA LEU A 221 -14.55 -23.86 -7.86
C LEU A 221 -14.30 -22.51 -8.55
N HIS A 222 -15.34 -21.96 -9.16
CA HIS A 222 -15.34 -20.56 -9.57
C HIS A 222 -15.51 -19.72 -8.30
N PHE A 223 -14.41 -19.19 -7.77
CA PHE A 223 -14.50 -18.07 -6.83
C PHE A 223 -15.06 -16.86 -7.59
N SER A 224 -15.86 -16.05 -6.91
CA SER A 224 -16.33 -14.78 -7.46
C SER A 224 -15.11 -13.98 -7.96
N GLU A 225 -15.19 -13.40 -9.16
CA GLU A 225 -14.21 -12.40 -9.62
C GLU A 225 -14.28 -11.11 -8.78
N GLU A 226 -15.27 -10.98 -7.89
CA GLU A 226 -15.32 -9.89 -6.92
C GLU A 226 -14.12 -10.00 -5.99
N LEU A 227 -13.15 -9.14 -6.28
CA LEU A 227 -11.87 -9.11 -5.60
C LEU A 227 -11.99 -8.72 -4.12
N PHE A 228 -13.16 -8.30 -3.63
CA PHE A 228 -13.36 -7.75 -2.28
C PHE A 228 -14.63 -8.31 -1.63
N GLU A 229 -14.47 -9.03 -0.52
CA GLU A 229 -15.58 -9.47 0.32
C GLU A 229 -16.08 -8.29 1.16
N PRO A 230 -17.40 -8.13 1.41
CA PRO A 230 -17.91 -7.07 2.27
C PRO A 230 -17.20 -6.99 3.63
N GLU A 231 -16.84 -8.13 4.21
CA GLU A 231 -16.16 -8.30 5.50
C GLU A 231 -14.79 -7.62 5.56
N ASP A 232 -14.12 -7.41 4.42
CA ASP A 232 -12.86 -6.66 4.33
C ASP A 232 -13.00 -5.24 4.90
N VAL A 233 -14.22 -4.67 4.90
CA VAL A 233 -14.49 -3.36 5.49
C VAL A 233 -14.14 -3.31 6.98
N ILE A 234 -14.20 -4.44 7.70
CA ILE A 234 -13.91 -4.49 9.14
C ILE A 234 -12.43 -4.21 9.37
N PHE A 235 -11.57 -4.95 8.66
CA PHE A 235 -10.12 -4.78 8.73
C PHE A 235 -9.71 -3.37 8.29
N LEU A 236 -10.28 -2.89 7.18
CA LEU A 236 -9.98 -1.57 6.64
C LEU A 236 -10.46 -0.43 7.57
N ALA A 237 -11.64 -0.57 8.18
CA ALA A 237 -12.11 0.38 9.18
C ALA A 237 -11.21 0.38 10.42
N SER A 238 -10.81 -0.80 10.92
CA SER A 238 -9.87 -0.91 12.03
C SER A 238 -8.49 -0.31 11.70
N SER A 239 -8.02 -0.43 10.45
CA SER A 239 -6.83 0.25 9.98
C SER A 239 -6.94 1.76 10.11
N PHE A 240 -8.04 2.35 9.64
CA PHE A 240 -8.29 3.78 9.75
C PHE A 240 -8.44 4.26 11.20
N GLU A 241 -9.22 3.53 12.00
CA GLU A 241 -9.45 3.83 13.41
C GLU A 241 -8.13 3.84 14.19
N ALA A 242 -7.26 2.85 13.94
CA ALA A 242 -5.94 2.80 14.53
C ALA A 242 -5.03 3.94 14.05
N LEU A 243 -5.00 4.25 12.75
CA LEU A 243 -4.11 5.26 12.19
C LEU A 243 -4.42 6.67 12.72
N PHE A 244 -5.71 7.02 12.79
CA PHE A 244 -6.17 8.36 13.12
C PHE A 244 -6.59 8.55 14.58
N ASP A 245 -6.47 7.51 15.42
CA ASP A 245 -6.86 7.53 16.82
C ASP A 245 -8.36 7.82 17.03
N ILE A 246 -9.19 7.19 16.21
CA ILE A 246 -10.62 7.50 16.18
C ILE A 246 -11.32 6.82 17.34
N ASN A 247 -12.14 7.60 18.05
CA ASN A 247 -12.92 7.11 19.19
C ASN A 247 -14.25 6.46 18.74
N ASP A 248 -14.60 5.33 19.35
CA ASP A 248 -15.82 4.55 19.11
C ASP A 248 -17.13 5.34 19.25
N LYS A 249 -17.14 6.45 20.01
CA LYS A 249 -18.38 7.23 20.23
C LYS A 249 -18.85 8.04 19.02
N GLN A 250 -17.94 8.52 18.18
CA GLN A 250 -18.25 9.41 17.05
C GLN A 250 -17.39 9.09 15.82
N VAL A 251 -17.22 7.79 15.54
CA VAL A 251 -16.28 7.27 14.52
C VAL A 251 -16.38 8.01 13.19
N THR A 252 -17.59 8.10 12.62
CA THR A 252 -17.83 8.71 11.31
C THR A 252 -17.47 10.19 11.27
N ALA A 253 -17.83 10.97 12.29
CA ALA A 253 -17.57 12.40 12.34
C ALA A 253 -16.08 12.68 12.53
N ASP A 254 -15.43 11.95 13.44
CA ASP A 254 -14.00 12.06 13.70
C ASP A 254 -13.18 11.68 12.46
N PHE A 255 -13.53 10.57 11.79
CA PHE A 255 -12.93 10.19 10.51
C PHE A 255 -13.00 11.31 9.46
N LYS A 256 -14.18 11.90 9.26
CA LYS A 256 -14.37 13.04 8.34
C LYS A 256 -13.45 14.20 8.69
N HIS A 257 -13.29 14.53 9.96
CA HIS A 257 -12.44 15.63 10.43
C HIS A 257 -10.93 15.35 10.28
N LYS A 258 -10.50 14.09 10.44
CA LYS A 258 -9.10 13.69 10.32
C LYS A 258 -8.63 13.57 8.88
N VAL A 259 -9.49 13.05 8.00
CA VAL A 259 -9.12 12.75 6.60
C VAL A 259 -9.30 13.93 5.67
N ARG A 260 -10.32 14.78 5.90
CA ARG A 260 -10.59 15.94 5.04
C ARG A 260 -9.36 16.84 4.80
N PRO A 261 -8.58 17.22 5.83
CA PRO A 261 -7.41 18.07 5.63
C PRO A 261 -6.34 17.39 4.78
N LEU A 262 -6.14 16.08 4.93
CA LEU A 262 -5.14 15.30 4.19
C LEU A 262 -5.41 15.27 2.67
N LEU A 263 -6.69 15.36 2.25
CA LEU A 263 -7.11 15.39 0.85
C LEU A 263 -7.31 16.81 0.31
N HIS A 264 -7.11 17.86 1.13
CA HIS A 264 -7.41 19.25 0.78
C HIS A 264 -8.84 19.44 0.22
N LEU A 265 -9.81 18.68 0.72
CA LEU A 265 -11.22 18.76 0.26
C LEU A 265 -11.87 20.07 0.76
N LYS A 266 -11.75 21.11 -0.07
CA LYS A 266 -12.25 22.46 0.20
C LYS A 266 -13.49 22.87 -0.59
N PHE A 267 -13.86 22.12 -1.63
CA PHE A 267 -15.03 22.42 -2.46
C PHE A 267 -16.27 21.66 -1.97
N SER A 268 -17.43 22.30 -2.00
CA SER A 268 -18.69 21.75 -1.46
C SER A 268 -19.09 20.43 -2.11
N LYS A 269 -19.21 20.38 -3.44
CA LYS A 269 -19.62 19.18 -4.18
C LYS A 269 -18.75 17.94 -3.89
N PRO A 270 -17.41 17.98 -4.08
CA PRO A 270 -16.59 16.79 -3.78
C PRO A 270 -16.57 16.45 -2.28
N LEU A 271 -16.71 17.44 -1.40
CA LEU A 271 -16.83 17.19 0.03
C LEU A 271 -18.11 16.44 0.39
N GLU A 272 -19.24 16.79 -0.23
CA GLU A 272 -20.52 16.07 -0.06
C GLU A 272 -20.42 14.61 -0.52
N ILE A 273 -19.83 14.38 -1.69
CA ILE A 273 -19.61 13.04 -2.24
C ILE A 273 -18.69 12.22 -1.32
N PHE A 274 -17.59 12.81 -0.84
CA PHE A 274 -16.70 12.18 0.14
C PHE A 274 -17.42 11.86 1.46
N TRP A 275 -18.19 12.80 2.01
CA TRP A 275 -18.92 12.58 3.25
C TRP A 275 -19.91 11.43 3.13
N LYS A 276 -20.60 11.33 2.00
CA LYS A 276 -21.52 10.24 1.75
C LYS A 276 -20.79 8.90 1.62
N TRP A 277 -19.64 8.86 0.97
CA TRP A 277 -18.77 7.67 0.96
C TRP A 277 -18.40 7.23 2.38
N VAL A 278 -18.00 8.17 3.26
CA VAL A 278 -17.67 7.85 4.66
C VAL A 278 -18.87 7.29 5.42
N ASP A 279 -20.04 7.92 5.26
CA ASP A 279 -21.27 7.46 5.93
C ASP A 279 -21.62 6.03 5.48
N ASP A 280 -21.54 5.76 4.18
CA ASP A 280 -21.84 4.43 3.63
C ASP A 280 -20.80 3.39 4.04
N PHE A 281 -19.51 3.75 4.05
CA PHE A 281 -18.42 2.87 4.47
C PHE A 281 -18.63 2.36 5.91
N TYR A 282 -18.94 3.26 6.86
CA TYR A 282 -19.20 2.86 8.24
C TYR A 282 -20.56 2.21 8.44
N GLU A 283 -21.55 2.51 7.59
CA GLU A 283 -22.83 1.81 7.58
C GLU A 283 -22.68 0.34 7.15
N VAL A 284 -21.87 0.06 6.12
CA VAL A 284 -21.54 -1.30 5.69
C VAL A 284 -20.86 -2.06 6.83
N ARG A 285 -19.84 -1.46 7.47
CA ARG A 285 -19.19 -2.05 8.66
C ARG A 285 -20.20 -2.39 9.74
N ARG A 286 -21.07 -1.44 10.11
CA ARG A 286 -22.09 -1.63 11.15
C ARG A 286 -23.01 -2.79 10.81
N LYS A 287 -23.49 -2.87 9.57
CA LYS A 287 -24.39 -3.95 9.11
C LYS A 287 -23.72 -5.32 9.18
N ILE A 288 -22.47 -5.44 8.72
CA ILE A 288 -21.74 -6.72 8.78
C ILE A 288 -21.57 -7.19 10.23
N VAL A 289 -21.14 -6.30 11.12
CA VAL A 289 -20.95 -6.63 12.54
C VAL A 289 -22.24 -7.12 13.21
N HIS A 290 -23.40 -6.61 12.80
CA HIS A 290 -24.69 -6.95 13.39
C HIS A 290 -25.52 -7.95 12.55
N GLY A 291 -24.92 -8.57 11.52
CA GLY A 291 -25.61 -9.55 10.66
C GLY A 291 -26.76 -8.97 9.82
N GLY A 292 -26.73 -7.66 9.54
CA GLY A 292 -27.72 -6.98 8.71
C GLY A 292 -27.48 -7.18 7.21
N VAL A 293 -28.47 -6.82 6.40
CA VAL A 293 -28.35 -6.85 4.92
C VAL A 293 -27.38 -5.76 4.47
N THR A 294 -26.26 -6.18 3.90
CA THR A 294 -25.27 -5.29 3.28
C THR A 294 -25.86 -4.68 1.99
N PRO A 295 -25.83 -3.34 1.84
CA PRO A 295 -26.15 -2.74 0.55
C PRO A 295 -25.08 -3.16 -0.46
N ASP A 296 -25.41 -3.05 -1.76
CA ASP A 296 -24.44 -3.20 -2.85
C ASP A 296 -23.15 -2.44 -2.50
N PRO A 297 -21.97 -3.09 -2.45
CA PRO A 297 -20.73 -2.46 -2.05
C PRO A 297 -20.23 -1.44 -3.09
N LEU A 298 -20.94 -1.24 -4.20
CA LEU A 298 -20.58 -0.23 -5.19
C LEU A 298 -20.97 1.18 -4.75
N PHE A 299 -19.97 2.06 -4.79
CA PHE A 299 -20.11 3.49 -4.69
C PHE A 299 -20.65 4.05 -6.01
N ARG A 300 -21.86 4.61 -5.97
CA ARG A 300 -22.56 5.17 -7.15
C ARG A 300 -23.00 6.62 -6.96
N ILE A 301 -22.59 7.26 -5.86
CA ILE A 301 -22.95 8.66 -5.58
C ILE A 301 -22.29 9.60 -6.58
N ASN A 302 -21.08 9.26 -7.04
CA ASN A 302 -20.51 9.88 -8.22
C ASN A 302 -21.05 9.16 -9.47
N PRO A 303 -21.88 9.80 -10.31
CA PRO A 303 -22.45 9.17 -11.49
C PRO A 303 -21.39 8.81 -12.55
N ASN A 304 -20.18 9.39 -12.46
CA ASN A 304 -19.10 9.07 -13.38
C ASN A 304 -18.36 7.77 -13.05
N PHE A 305 -18.56 7.17 -11.88
CA PHE A 305 -17.86 5.94 -11.47
C PHE A 305 -18.81 4.93 -10.85
N GLU A 306 -18.70 3.68 -11.30
CA GLU A 306 -19.15 2.51 -10.55
C GLU A 306 -17.88 1.79 -10.03
N ILE A 307 -17.68 1.81 -8.71
CA ILE A 307 -16.47 1.29 -8.05
C ILE A 307 -16.79 0.75 -6.67
N SER A 308 -16.10 -0.29 -6.20
CA SER A 308 -16.25 -0.78 -4.82
C SER A 308 -15.86 0.29 -3.78
N HIS A 309 -16.70 0.45 -2.74
CA HIS A 309 -16.37 1.27 -1.57
C HIS A 309 -15.06 0.84 -0.91
N ILE A 310 -14.81 -0.47 -0.88
CA ILE A 310 -13.61 -1.07 -0.29
C ILE A 310 -12.39 -0.66 -1.10
N LEU A 311 -12.51 -0.62 -2.43
CA LEU A 311 -11.42 -0.21 -3.31
C LEU A 311 -11.02 1.25 -3.09
N ILE A 312 -11.99 2.17 -3.01
CA ILE A 312 -11.73 3.57 -2.62
C ILE A 312 -11.03 3.62 -1.25
N GLY A 313 -11.51 2.82 -0.29
CA GLY A 313 -10.96 2.79 1.05
C GLY A 313 -9.50 2.28 1.11
N ILE A 314 -9.14 1.27 0.32
CA ILE A 314 -7.75 0.78 0.22
C ILE A 314 -6.84 1.88 -0.31
N LYS A 315 -7.23 2.51 -1.42
CA LYS A 315 -6.47 3.63 -1.99
C LYS A 315 -6.29 4.74 -0.96
N LEU A 316 -7.38 5.15 -0.31
CA LEU A 316 -7.37 6.17 0.73
C LEU A 316 -6.48 5.77 1.93
N PHE A 317 -6.49 4.51 2.36
CA PHE A 317 -5.65 4.04 3.45
C PHE A 317 -4.16 4.07 3.08
N ILE A 318 -3.80 3.60 1.89
CA ILE A 318 -2.41 3.63 1.41
C ILE A 318 -1.90 5.07 1.40
N TYR A 319 -2.64 5.99 0.79
CA TYR A 319 -2.28 7.41 0.80
C TYR A 319 -2.22 7.98 2.22
N SER A 320 -3.12 7.58 3.13
CA SER A 320 -3.10 7.98 4.53
C SER A 320 -1.85 7.51 5.28
N ALA A 321 -1.34 6.31 4.98
CA ALA A 321 -0.09 5.81 5.54
C ALA A 321 1.10 6.65 5.06
N TYR A 322 1.16 6.97 3.76
CA TYR A 322 2.20 7.86 3.20
C TYR A 322 2.13 9.27 3.79
N TYR A 323 0.94 9.85 3.87
CA TYR A 323 0.73 11.16 4.48
C TYR A 323 1.13 11.16 5.96
N THR A 324 0.83 10.10 6.70
CA THR A 324 1.25 10.00 8.11
C THR A 324 2.77 10.04 8.22
N LEU A 325 3.49 9.27 7.41
CA LEU A 325 4.96 9.32 7.34
C LEU A 325 5.47 10.72 6.96
N TYR A 326 4.83 11.38 5.98
CA TYR A 326 5.15 12.76 5.60
C TYR A 326 4.93 13.76 6.73
N SER A 327 3.80 13.67 7.46
CA SER A 327 3.47 14.56 8.57
C SER A 327 4.45 14.48 9.75
N TYR A 328 5.17 13.36 9.87
CA TYR A 328 6.25 13.14 10.83
C TYR A 328 7.65 13.36 10.22
N HIS A 329 7.75 13.94 9.02
CA HIS A 329 8.99 14.21 8.29
C HIS A 329 9.85 12.95 8.05
N LEU A 330 9.20 11.79 7.90
CA LEU A 330 9.86 10.52 7.58
C LEU A 330 9.91 10.25 6.08
N LEU A 331 9.04 10.92 5.32
CA LEU A 331 8.97 10.96 3.87
C LEU A 331 8.87 12.41 3.39
N HIS A 332 9.22 12.65 2.13
CA HIS A 332 9.09 13.95 1.47
C HIS A 332 8.05 13.86 0.36
N SER A 333 7.35 14.97 0.15
CA SER A 333 6.51 15.16 -1.02
C SER A 333 7.39 15.39 -2.25
N THR A 334 6.89 15.07 -3.45
CA THR A 334 7.55 15.38 -4.74
C THR A 334 7.50 16.88 -5.06
N HIS A 335 6.64 17.64 -4.37
CA HIS A 335 6.54 19.09 -4.43
C HIS A 335 6.27 19.70 -3.05
N ASP A 336 6.64 20.98 -2.88
CA ASP A 336 6.49 21.72 -1.62
C ASP A 336 5.29 22.71 -1.62
N ASP A 337 4.34 22.56 -2.55
CA ASP A 337 3.15 23.42 -2.62
C ASP A 337 2.20 23.18 -1.41
N PRO A 338 1.93 24.21 -0.58
CA PRO A 338 1.04 24.08 0.57
C PRO A 338 -0.45 24.06 0.19
N TYR A 339 -0.81 24.40 -1.04
CA TYR A 339 -2.20 24.51 -1.48
C TYR A 339 -2.76 23.20 -2.03
N THR A 340 -1.90 22.30 -2.50
CA THR A 340 -2.25 20.97 -3.00
C THR A 340 -1.90 19.87 -2.00
N PRO A 341 -2.62 18.74 -2.02
CA PRO A 341 -2.24 17.58 -1.22
C PRO A 341 -0.81 17.14 -1.55
N PRO A 342 -0.04 16.63 -0.58
CA PRO A 342 1.28 16.05 -0.83
C PRO A 342 1.23 14.94 -1.88
N ASP A 343 2.20 14.92 -2.77
CA ASP A 343 2.35 13.90 -3.79
C ASP A 343 3.62 13.08 -3.52
N PHE A 344 3.60 11.79 -3.84
CA PHE A 344 4.69 10.87 -3.57
C PHE A 344 5.10 10.14 -4.85
N LYS A 345 6.36 9.71 -4.94
CA LYS A 345 6.96 9.10 -6.14
C LYS A 345 6.08 8.05 -6.82
N TRP A 346 5.32 7.28 -6.03
CA TRP A 346 4.43 6.24 -6.53
C TRP A 346 2.99 6.40 -6.08
N ILE A 347 2.63 7.40 -5.29
CA ILE A 347 1.29 7.50 -4.71
C ILE A 347 0.79 8.92 -4.90
N HIS A 348 -0.11 9.06 -5.86
CA HIS A 348 -0.61 10.34 -6.34
C HIS A 348 -2.01 10.64 -5.80
N PRO A 349 -2.25 11.80 -5.17
CA PRO A 349 -3.54 12.12 -4.56
C PRO A 349 -4.71 12.08 -5.56
N GLU A 350 -4.43 12.32 -6.85
CA GLU A 350 -5.42 12.28 -7.92
C GLU A 350 -6.15 10.94 -7.99
N GLU A 351 -5.48 9.83 -7.72
CA GLU A 351 -6.04 8.48 -7.78
C GLU A 351 -7.15 8.21 -6.76
N ILE A 352 -7.30 9.08 -5.78
CA ILE A 352 -8.39 9.04 -4.80
C ILE A 352 -9.35 10.17 -5.09
N LEU A 353 -8.82 11.38 -5.26
CA LEU A 353 -9.62 12.59 -5.41
C LEU A 353 -10.56 12.54 -6.60
N LEU A 354 -10.18 11.91 -7.71
CA LEU A 354 -11.02 11.81 -8.91
C LEU A 354 -12.38 11.17 -8.63
N PHE A 355 -12.47 10.24 -7.66
CA PHE A 355 -13.74 9.58 -7.33
C PHE A 355 -14.73 10.50 -6.61
N PHE A 356 -14.25 11.63 -6.09
CA PHE A 356 -15.09 12.62 -5.44
C PHE A 356 -15.45 13.78 -6.38
N TRP A 357 -14.98 13.78 -7.63
CA TRP A 357 -15.34 14.79 -8.63
C TRP A 357 -16.21 14.21 -9.74
N THR A 358 -17.30 14.89 -10.06
CA THR A 358 -18.00 14.66 -11.34
C THR A 358 -17.28 15.42 -12.46
N GLU A 359 -17.21 14.85 -13.65
CA GLU A 359 -16.56 15.45 -14.83
C GLU A 359 -17.10 16.88 -15.08
N GLU A 360 -18.42 17.05 -15.05
CA GLU A 360 -19.08 18.34 -15.22
C GLU A 360 -18.67 19.36 -14.13
N SER A 361 -18.72 18.95 -12.85
CA SER A 361 -18.37 19.84 -11.73
C SER A 361 -16.91 20.28 -11.77
N LEU A 362 -16.03 19.40 -12.22
CA LEU A 362 -14.61 19.67 -12.35
C LEU A 362 -14.37 20.71 -13.44
N LEU A 363 -14.90 20.50 -14.64
CA LEU A 363 -14.74 21.44 -15.76
C LEU A 363 -15.35 22.82 -15.46
N ASN A 364 -16.54 22.84 -14.85
CA ASN A 364 -17.17 24.09 -14.45
C ASN A 364 -16.33 24.85 -13.42
N LYS A 365 -15.73 24.15 -12.44
CA LYS A 365 -14.87 24.79 -11.45
C LYS A 365 -13.55 25.27 -12.05
N LEU A 366 -12.95 24.47 -12.93
CA LEU A 366 -11.73 24.85 -13.66
C LEU A 366 -11.97 26.12 -14.49
N LYS A 367 -13.10 26.23 -15.19
CA LYS A 367 -13.46 27.43 -15.96
C LYS A 367 -13.52 28.69 -15.09
N VAL A 368 -14.07 28.59 -13.88
CA VAL A 368 -14.10 29.70 -12.93
C VAL A 368 -12.67 30.12 -12.54
N TYR A 369 -11.79 29.15 -12.26
CA TYR A 369 -10.43 29.43 -11.85
C TYR A 369 -9.52 29.93 -12.95
N VAL A 370 -9.68 29.45 -14.19
CA VAL A 370 -8.98 30.00 -15.35
C VAL A 370 -9.33 31.48 -15.53
N LYS A 371 -10.62 31.83 -15.47
CA LYS A 371 -11.05 33.24 -15.53
C LYS A 371 -10.48 34.07 -14.38
N GLN A 372 -10.52 33.54 -13.15
CA GLN A 372 -9.93 34.23 -11.99
C GLN A 372 -8.43 34.42 -12.12
N ALA A 373 -7.69 33.47 -12.71
CA ALA A 373 -6.26 33.62 -12.94
C ALA A 373 -5.96 34.73 -13.98
N GLU A 374 -6.82 34.88 -14.99
CA GLU A 374 -6.72 35.94 -16.00
C GLU A 374 -7.06 37.33 -15.42
N GLU A 375 -8.05 37.41 -14.51
CA GLU A 375 -8.51 38.66 -13.89
C GLU A 375 -7.67 39.07 -12.67
N GLU A 376 -7.23 38.11 -11.85
CA GLU A 376 -6.53 38.28 -10.58
C GLU A 376 -5.19 37.50 -10.58
N SER A 377 -4.21 37.96 -11.38
CA SER A 377 -2.92 37.30 -11.67
C SER A 377 -2.00 36.91 -10.48
N LYS A 378 -2.43 37.07 -9.21
CA LYS A 378 -1.53 36.99 -8.03
C LYS A 378 -1.83 35.94 -6.95
N LYS A 379 -2.85 35.09 -7.08
CA LYS A 379 -3.12 34.06 -6.06
C LYS A 379 -2.46 32.74 -6.44
N GLU A 380 -1.34 32.39 -5.80
CA GLU A 380 -0.65 31.10 -5.98
C GLU A 380 -1.57 29.90 -5.76
N GLU A 381 -2.49 30.00 -4.79
CA GLU A 381 -3.54 29.01 -4.54
C GLU A 381 -4.41 28.72 -5.77
N VAL A 382 -4.72 29.74 -6.60
CA VAL A 382 -5.55 29.54 -7.79
C VAL A 382 -4.81 28.73 -8.84
N TYR A 383 -3.51 28.99 -9.05
CA TYR A 383 -2.69 28.22 -9.97
C TYR A 383 -2.51 26.77 -9.50
N ALA A 384 -2.30 26.57 -8.20
CA ALA A 384 -2.24 25.26 -7.58
C ALA A 384 -3.56 24.47 -7.77
N ASP A 385 -4.71 25.12 -7.57
CA ASP A 385 -6.01 24.52 -7.80
C ASP A 385 -6.23 24.17 -9.29
N ILE A 386 -5.82 25.03 -10.21
CA ILE A 386 -5.89 24.76 -11.66
C ILE A 386 -5.06 23.53 -12.01
N TYR A 387 -3.85 23.42 -11.48
CA TYR A 387 -3.00 22.25 -11.68
C TYR A 387 -3.67 20.97 -11.19
N LEU A 388 -4.15 20.96 -9.94
CA LEU A 388 -4.85 19.81 -9.39
C LEU A 388 -6.07 19.42 -10.24
N LEU A 389 -6.94 20.37 -10.59
CA LEU A 389 -8.15 20.07 -11.37
C LEU A 389 -7.81 19.53 -12.76
N THR A 390 -6.79 20.08 -13.42
CA THR A 390 -6.35 19.57 -14.73
C THR A 390 -5.71 18.19 -14.63
N SER A 391 -4.92 17.92 -13.58
CA SER A 391 -4.35 16.59 -13.29
C SER A 391 -5.45 15.55 -13.01
N LEU A 392 -6.48 15.91 -12.24
CA LEU A 392 -7.63 15.05 -11.99
C LEU A 392 -8.37 14.68 -13.28
N PHE A 393 -8.61 15.65 -14.17
CA PHE A 393 -9.23 15.38 -15.47
C PHE A 393 -8.37 14.48 -16.35
N VAL A 394 -7.05 14.73 -16.40
CA VAL A 394 -6.11 13.89 -17.15
C VAL A 394 -6.11 12.47 -16.62
N SER A 395 -6.03 12.27 -15.29
CA SER A 395 -6.05 10.93 -14.70
C SER A 395 -7.37 10.21 -14.99
N MET A 396 -8.51 10.89 -14.81
CA MET A 396 -9.85 10.37 -15.15
C MET A 396 -9.91 9.89 -16.61
N TYR A 397 -9.44 10.72 -17.54
CA TYR A 397 -9.54 10.45 -18.97
C TYR A 397 -8.52 9.41 -19.47
N GLU A 398 -7.25 9.54 -19.10
CA GLU A 398 -6.20 8.66 -19.61
C GLU A 398 -6.28 7.26 -19.00
N ARG A 399 -6.68 7.12 -17.73
CA ARG A 399 -6.70 5.82 -17.03
C ARG A 399 -8.01 5.06 -17.15
N TYR A 400 -9.16 5.76 -17.08
CA TYR A 400 -10.45 5.08 -16.98
C TYR A 400 -11.30 5.21 -18.23
N TYR A 401 -11.18 6.34 -18.94
CA TYR A 401 -11.92 6.52 -20.20
C TYR A 401 -11.18 5.91 -21.41
N SER A 402 -9.89 6.25 -21.59
CA SER A 402 -9.11 5.80 -22.76
C SER A 402 -8.67 4.34 -22.68
N THR A 403 -8.58 3.78 -21.48
CA THR A 403 -8.22 2.39 -21.20
C THR A 403 -9.32 1.68 -20.41
N PRO A 404 -10.47 1.37 -21.04
CA PRO A 404 -11.65 0.84 -20.36
C PRO A 404 -11.51 -0.63 -19.91
N HIS A 405 -10.33 -1.24 -20.03
CA HIS A 405 -10.08 -2.65 -19.70
C HIS A 405 -9.79 -2.91 -18.22
N ASN A 406 -9.98 -1.94 -17.33
CA ASN A 406 -9.90 -2.19 -15.90
C ASN A 406 -11.24 -2.78 -15.43
N HIS A 407 -11.33 -4.11 -15.33
CA HIS A 407 -12.57 -4.84 -15.08
C HIS A 407 -13.31 -4.45 -13.78
N GLU A 408 -12.65 -3.73 -12.86
CA GLU A 408 -13.17 -3.42 -11.53
C GLU A 408 -13.66 -1.98 -11.32
N ILE A 409 -13.32 -1.06 -12.24
CA ILE A 409 -13.74 0.34 -12.16
C ILE A 409 -14.36 0.71 -13.50
N ARG A 410 -15.67 0.94 -13.49
CA ARG A 410 -16.38 1.39 -14.68
C ARG A 410 -16.54 2.90 -14.64
N PHE A 411 -15.94 3.57 -15.63
CA PHE A 411 -16.16 4.98 -15.86
C PHE A 411 -17.37 5.21 -16.77
N ILE A 412 -18.24 6.14 -16.38
CA ILE A 412 -19.42 6.56 -17.13
C ILE A 412 -19.22 8.04 -17.48
N PRO A 413 -18.85 8.37 -18.72
CA PRO A 413 -18.61 9.76 -19.11
C PRO A 413 -19.90 10.59 -18.98
N THR A 414 -19.79 11.84 -18.54
CA THR A 414 -20.93 12.77 -18.55
C THR A 414 -21.37 13.01 -19.99
N PRO A 415 -22.68 13.10 -20.30
CA PRO A 415 -23.13 13.37 -21.68
C PRO A 415 -22.45 14.60 -22.28
N LEU A 416 -22.06 14.51 -23.57
CA LEU A 416 -21.36 15.60 -24.25
C LEU A 416 -22.13 16.92 -24.21
N ALA A 417 -23.46 16.86 -24.35
CA ALA A 417 -24.32 18.04 -24.32
C ALA A 417 -24.16 18.88 -23.04
N ASP A 418 -23.81 18.23 -21.91
CA ASP A 418 -23.69 18.89 -20.61
C ASP A 418 -22.32 19.55 -20.41
N ILE A 419 -21.28 19.07 -21.11
CA ILE A 419 -19.89 19.54 -20.95
C ILE A 419 -19.35 20.30 -22.16
N GLN A 420 -19.97 20.20 -23.33
CA GLN A 420 -19.44 20.71 -24.59
C GLN A 420 -19.16 22.21 -24.54
N HIS A 421 -20.15 23.01 -24.16
CA HIS A 421 -20.01 24.47 -24.10
C HIS A 421 -18.90 24.91 -23.14
N THR A 422 -18.82 24.30 -21.95
CA THR A 422 -17.78 24.62 -20.97
C THR A 422 -16.40 24.17 -21.44
N GLY A 423 -16.30 22.99 -22.05
CA GLY A 423 -15.05 22.44 -22.58
C GLY A 423 -14.49 23.25 -23.74
N GLU A 424 -15.33 23.67 -24.69
CA GLU A 424 -14.94 24.52 -25.83
C GLU A 424 -14.41 25.88 -25.35
N GLN A 425 -15.10 26.53 -24.41
CA GLN A 425 -14.65 27.80 -23.83
C GLN A 425 -13.32 27.67 -23.09
N LEU A 426 -13.10 26.57 -22.35
CA LEU A 426 -11.83 26.30 -21.70
C LEU A 426 -10.70 26.16 -22.72
N ILE A 427 -10.93 25.44 -23.81
CA ILE A 427 -9.94 25.31 -24.89
C ILE A 427 -9.63 26.67 -25.51
N GLU A 428 -10.67 27.44 -25.85
CA GLU A 428 -10.52 28.77 -26.45
C GLU A 428 -9.70 29.69 -25.55
N HIS A 429 -10.08 29.82 -24.27
CA HIS A 429 -9.33 30.65 -23.32
C HIS A 429 -7.88 30.19 -23.18
N LEU A 430 -7.64 28.89 -23.02
CA LEU A 430 -6.29 28.37 -22.83
C LEU A 430 -5.43 28.46 -24.10
N ASP A 431 -6.01 28.45 -25.29
CA ASP A 431 -5.28 28.64 -26.56
C ASP A 431 -4.96 30.13 -26.82
N HIS A 432 -5.72 31.05 -26.22
CA HIS A 432 -5.46 32.50 -26.26
C HIS A 432 -4.73 33.04 -25.03
N ALA A 433 -4.53 32.24 -23.98
CA ALA A 433 -3.87 32.63 -22.75
C ALA A 433 -2.40 33.01 -23.00
N THR A 434 -2.03 34.23 -22.61
CA THR A 434 -0.64 34.74 -22.67
C THR A 434 0.06 34.70 -21.31
N ASP A 435 -0.66 34.44 -20.22
CA ASP A 435 -0.07 34.33 -18.88
C ASP A 435 0.76 33.04 -18.77
N HIS A 436 2.08 33.22 -18.65
CA HIS A 436 3.03 32.12 -18.50
C HIS A 436 2.74 31.27 -17.25
N ARG A 437 2.28 31.88 -16.15
CA ARG A 437 1.98 31.15 -14.91
C ARG A 437 0.77 30.25 -15.08
N LEU A 438 -0.28 30.75 -15.73
CA LEU A 438 -1.45 29.95 -16.08
C LEU A 438 -1.03 28.76 -16.95
N MET A 439 -0.22 28.98 -17.98
CA MET A 439 0.26 27.91 -18.85
C MET A 439 1.12 26.85 -18.14
N LYS A 440 1.88 27.26 -17.11
CA LYS A 440 2.63 26.34 -16.23
C LYS A 440 1.74 25.57 -15.26
N ALA A 441 0.58 26.14 -14.90
CA ALA A 441 -0.39 25.52 -14.01
C ALA A 441 -1.27 24.48 -14.71
N ILE A 442 -1.27 24.39 -16.05
CA ILE A 442 -2.03 23.36 -16.76
C ILE A 442 -1.25 22.05 -16.77
N ALA A 443 -1.85 20.98 -16.27
CA ALA A 443 -1.27 19.65 -16.30
C ALA A 443 -0.91 19.23 -17.74
N PRO A 444 0.21 18.51 -17.93
CA PRO A 444 0.55 17.92 -19.22
C PRO A 444 -0.63 17.15 -19.80
N HIS A 445 -0.79 17.23 -21.13
CA HIS A 445 -1.83 16.53 -21.88
C HIS A 445 -3.29 16.97 -21.65
N PHE A 446 -3.59 17.82 -20.66
CA PHE A 446 -4.96 18.29 -20.39
C PHE A 446 -5.71 18.78 -21.64
N LYS A 447 -5.14 19.73 -22.38
CA LYS A 447 -5.77 20.27 -23.60
C LYS A 447 -6.06 19.20 -24.64
N ARG A 448 -5.12 18.25 -24.82
CA ARG A 448 -5.24 17.15 -25.78
C ARG A 448 -6.36 16.20 -25.36
N SER A 449 -6.39 15.82 -24.09
CA SER A 449 -7.41 14.94 -23.52
C SER A 449 -8.80 15.57 -23.61
N LEU A 450 -8.93 16.86 -23.27
CA LEU A 450 -10.21 17.58 -23.39
C LEU A 450 -10.67 17.71 -24.84
N LYS A 451 -9.77 18.08 -25.77
CA LYS A 451 -10.10 18.13 -27.21
C LYS A 451 -10.60 16.79 -27.73
N LYS A 452 -9.91 15.70 -27.38
CA LYS A 452 -10.30 14.34 -27.77
C LYS A 452 -11.66 13.98 -27.19
N ARG A 453 -11.88 14.24 -25.89
CA ARG A 453 -13.17 14.03 -25.20
C ARG A 453 -14.33 14.74 -25.90
N LEU A 454 -14.12 15.96 -26.40
CA LEU A 454 -15.16 16.78 -27.06
C LEU A 454 -15.42 16.41 -28.54
N GLN A 455 -14.51 15.68 -29.18
CA GLN A 455 -14.61 15.30 -30.60
C GLN A 455 -15.23 13.91 -30.82
N GLU A 456 -15.38 13.11 -29.76
CA GLU A 456 -15.88 11.75 -29.83
C GLU A 456 -17.42 11.72 -29.76
N VAL A 457 -18.06 11.53 -30.92
CA VAL A 457 -19.52 11.34 -31.09
C VAL A 457 -19.92 9.91 -30.77
#